data_AF-K1U227-F1
#
_entry.id   AF-K1U227-F1
#
_cell.length_a   1.000
_cell.length_b   1.000
_cell.length_c   1.000
_cell.angle_alpha   90.00
_cell.angle_beta   90.00
_cell.angle_gamma   90.00
#
_symmetry.space_group_name_H-M   'P 1'
#
loop_
_entity.id
_entity.type
_entity.pdbx_description
1 polymer ?
#
loop_
_entity_poly.entity_id
_entity_poly.type
_entity_poly.pdbx_seq_one_letter_code
_entity_poly.pdbx_strand_id
1 'polypeptide(L)'
;MDYTYLLYIAIILTFTKAFGLLSKVIKLPQVVGALVAGIILGPVCLNLVSLDNAPILSNLSEIGVIVLMFVAGLETDIREMKKCGLASSIIALIGVIVPLVGGAATAFLFGTADPTLSTST
;
A
#
# COMPACT_ATOMS: atom_id res chain seq x y z
N MET A 1 8.39 -17.28 -24.75
CA MET A 1 8.31 -17.72 -23.35
C MET A 1 9.12 -16.71 -22.55
N ASP A 2 8.50 -15.59 -22.22
CA ASP A 2 9.21 -14.38 -21.81
C ASP A 2 9.65 -14.47 -20.36
N TYR A 3 10.91 -14.87 -20.09
CA TYR A 3 11.49 -14.96 -18.75
C TYR A 3 11.65 -13.61 -18.02
N THR A 4 11.22 -12.52 -18.64
CA THR A 4 11.31 -11.14 -18.15
C THR A 4 10.62 -10.96 -16.79
N TYR A 5 9.52 -11.69 -16.51
CA TYR A 5 8.84 -11.61 -15.21
C TYR A 5 9.70 -12.14 -14.05
N LEU A 6 10.51 -13.19 -14.27
CA LEU A 6 11.43 -13.70 -13.26
C LEU A 6 12.52 -12.68 -12.94
N LEU A 7 13.02 -11.99 -13.97
CA LEU A 7 13.98 -10.90 -13.82
C LEU A 7 13.37 -9.76 -13.00
N TYR A 8 12.14 -9.33 -13.30
CA TYR A 8 11.46 -8.29 -12.52
C TYR A 8 11.27 -8.68 -11.05
N ILE A 9 10.82 -9.90 -10.77
CA ILE A 9 10.68 -10.38 -9.39
C ILE A 9 12.04 -10.40 -8.69
N ALA A 10 13.09 -10.88 -9.36
CA ALA A 10 14.44 -10.90 -8.80
C ALA A 10 14.94 -9.47 -8.47
N ILE A 11 14.75 -8.50 -9.37
CA ILE A 11 15.09 -7.09 -9.13
C ILE A 11 14.29 -6.53 -7.97
N ILE A 12 12.96 -6.68 -7.97
CA ILE A 12 12.07 -6.17 -6.93
C ILE A 12 12.48 -6.72 -5.56
N LEU A 13 12.66 -8.04 -5.43
CA LEU A 13 13.07 -8.68 -4.18
C LEU A 13 14.46 -8.22 -3.72
N THR A 14 15.42 -8.09 -4.64
CA THR A 14 16.78 -7.65 -4.31
C THR A 14 16.80 -6.21 -3.82
N PHE A 15 16.11 -5.30 -4.52
CA PHE A 15 16.04 -3.89 -4.16
C PHE A 15 15.23 -3.65 -2.88
N THR A 16 14.06 -4.28 -2.72
CA THR A 16 13.27 -4.14 -1.48
C THR A 16 14.00 -4.71 -0.27
N LYS A 17 14.77 -5.81 -0.41
CA LYS A 17 15.67 -6.30 0.65
C LYS A 17 16.76 -5.28 0.97
N ALA A 18 17.44 -4.74 -0.04
CA ALA A 18 18.54 -3.79 0.15
C ALA A 18 18.05 -2.49 0.82
N PHE A 19 16.99 -1.87 0.30
CA PHE A 19 16.41 -0.64 0.86
C PHE A 19 15.70 -0.88 2.20
N GLY A 20 15.10 -2.05 2.41
CA GLY A 20 14.54 -2.44 3.70
C GLY A 20 15.62 -2.53 4.79
N LEU A 21 16.78 -3.12 4.47
CA LEU A 21 17.94 -3.16 5.36
C LEU A 21 18.53 -1.77 5.59
N LEU A 22 18.65 -0.94 4.55
CA LEU A 22 19.10 0.44 4.68
C LEU A 22 18.16 1.26 5.59
N SER A 23 16.85 1.07 5.46
CA SER A 23 15.84 1.73 6.30
C SER A 23 15.98 1.33 7.77
N LYS A 24 16.34 0.08 8.04
CA LYS A 24 16.66 -0.38 9.40
C LYS A 24 17.86 0.36 10.00
N VAL A 25 18.89 0.66 9.20
CA VAL A 25 20.06 1.46 9.63
C VAL A 25 19.65 2.89 9.98
N ILE A 26 18.71 3.47 9.22
CA ILE A 26 18.19 4.83 9.42
C ILE A 26 17.09 4.87 10.52
N LYS A 27 16.84 3.75 11.22
CA LYS A 27 15.78 3.60 12.24
C LYS A 27 14.35 3.82 11.72
N LEU A 28 14.12 3.57 10.43
CA LEU A 28 12.80 3.59 9.82
C LEU A 28 12.20 2.16 9.76
N PRO A 29 10.87 2.01 9.77
CA PRO A 29 10.23 0.72 9.55
C PRO A 29 10.62 0.12 8.20
N GLN A 30 10.89 -1.18 8.16
CA GLN A 30 11.34 -1.87 6.94
C GLN A 30 10.36 -1.70 5.77
N VAL A 31 9.06 -1.61 6.06
CA VAL A 31 7.99 -1.40 5.06
C VAL A 31 8.20 -0.09 4.30
N VAL A 32 8.65 0.96 4.96
CA VAL A 32 8.92 2.26 4.31
C VAL A 32 10.03 2.11 3.27
N GLY A 33 11.09 1.37 3.59
CA GLY A 33 12.17 1.08 2.63
C GLY A 33 11.71 0.29 1.41
N ALA A 34 10.83 -0.69 1.61
CA ALA A 34 10.26 -1.46 0.52
C ALA A 34 9.38 -0.59 -0.40
N LEU A 35 8.58 0.32 0.17
CA LEU A 35 7.78 1.27 -0.61
C LEU A 35 8.66 2.24 -1.42
N VAL A 36 9.72 2.79 -0.81
CA VAL A 36 10.67 3.67 -1.51
C VAL A 36 11.36 2.95 -2.67
N ALA A 37 11.80 1.70 -2.47
CA ALA A 37 12.36 0.89 -3.55
C ALA A 37 11.34 0.67 -4.68
N GLY A 38 10.07 0.42 -4.35
CA GLY A 38 9.00 0.29 -5.33
C GLY A 38 8.76 1.58 -6.14
N ILE A 39 8.76 2.74 -5.48
CA ILE A 39 8.61 4.04 -6.15
C ILE A 39 9.80 4.30 -7.09
N ILE A 40 11.03 4.02 -6.65
CA ILE A 40 12.24 4.20 -7.47
C ILE A 40 12.23 3.27 -8.68
N LEU A 41 11.90 1.98 -8.49
CA LEU A 41 11.88 1.00 -9.58
C LEU A 41 10.68 1.16 -10.53
N GLY A 42 9.60 1.78 -10.05
CA GLY A 42 8.39 2.01 -10.81
C GLY A 42 8.56 3.01 -11.96
N PRO A 43 7.48 3.24 -12.73
CA PRO A 43 7.50 4.07 -13.93
C PRO A 43 7.84 5.53 -13.67
N VAL A 44 7.70 6.00 -12.43
CA VAL A 44 7.88 7.40 -12.03
C VAL A 44 9.36 7.82 -12.00
N CYS A 45 10.29 6.90 -11.70
CA CYS A 45 11.70 7.24 -11.58
C CYS A 45 12.57 6.53 -12.62
N LEU A 46 12.73 5.20 -12.52
CA LEU A 46 13.63 4.44 -13.39
C LEU A 46 12.92 3.74 -14.57
N ASN A 47 11.60 3.58 -14.54
CA ASN A 47 10.82 2.87 -15.56
C ASN A 47 11.34 1.44 -15.86
N LEU A 48 11.96 0.80 -14.86
CA LEU A 48 12.55 -0.52 -15.01
C LEU A 48 11.50 -1.65 -14.94
N VAL A 49 10.40 -1.39 -14.22
CA VAL A 49 9.29 -2.34 -14.05
C VAL A 49 8.00 -1.68 -14.48
N SER A 50 7.48 -2.12 -15.63
CA SER A 50 6.18 -1.65 -16.14
C SER A 50 5.14 -2.77 -16.02
N LEU A 51 4.00 -2.46 -15.40
CA LEU A 51 2.91 -3.40 -15.18
C LEU A 51 2.33 -3.94 -16.50
N ASP A 52 2.38 -3.14 -17.57
CA ASP A 52 1.90 -3.53 -18.91
C ASP A 52 2.63 -4.74 -19.49
N ASN A 53 3.90 -4.92 -19.09
CA ASN A 53 4.75 -6.02 -19.57
C ASN A 53 4.69 -7.26 -18.66
N ALA A 54 4.01 -7.19 -17.50
CA ALA A 54 3.98 -8.27 -16.51
C ALA A 54 2.67 -8.28 -15.70
N PRO A 55 1.53 -8.67 -16.30
CA PRO A 55 0.24 -8.76 -15.60
C PRO A 55 0.25 -9.70 -14.39
N ILE A 56 1.15 -10.69 -14.38
CA ILE A 56 1.36 -11.59 -13.23
C ILE A 56 1.78 -10.83 -11.95
N LEU A 57 2.47 -9.70 -12.09
CA LEU A 57 2.94 -8.91 -10.94
C LEU A 57 1.78 -8.25 -10.19
N SER A 58 0.74 -7.82 -10.92
CA SER A 58 -0.48 -7.28 -10.32
C SER A 58 -1.20 -8.34 -9.48
N ASN A 59 -1.40 -9.53 -10.06
CA ASN A 59 -2.03 -10.66 -9.36
C ASN A 59 -1.21 -11.07 -8.11
N LEU A 60 0.12 -11.10 -8.23
CA LEU A 60 0.99 -11.43 -7.11
C LEU A 60 0.93 -10.39 -5.98
N SER A 61 0.77 -9.10 -6.32
CA SER A 61 0.62 -8.03 -5.32
C SER A 61 -0.70 -8.16 -4.54
N GLU A 62 -1.79 -8.51 -5.22
CA GLU A 62 -3.09 -8.73 -4.60
C GLU A 62 -3.04 -9.93 -3.65
N ILE A 63 -2.47 -11.06 -4.09
CA ILE A 63 -2.24 -12.23 -3.25
C ILE A 63 -1.35 -11.85 -2.05
N GLY A 64 -0.30 -11.06 -2.26
CA GLY A 64 0.58 -10.59 -1.19
C GLY A 64 -0.15 -9.78 -0.12
N VAL A 65 -1.03 -8.86 -0.51
CA VAL A 65 -1.86 -8.08 0.42
C VAL A 65 -2.83 -8.97 1.18
N ILE A 66 -3.48 -9.92 0.49
CA ILE A 66 -4.39 -10.88 1.14
C ILE A 66 -3.65 -11.70 2.21
N VAL A 67 -2.47 -12.24 1.87
CA VAL A 67 -1.64 -13.01 2.80
C VAL A 67 -1.19 -12.15 3.98
N LEU A 68 -0.77 -10.90 3.74
CA LEU A 68 -0.38 -9.95 4.79
C LEU A 68 -1.53 -9.68 5.77
N MET A 69 -2.72 -9.38 5.25
CA MET A 69 -3.91 -9.12 6.06
C MET A 69 -4.38 -10.38 6.81
N PHE A 70 -4.24 -11.55 6.20
CA PHE A 70 -4.55 -12.81 6.86
C PHE A 70 -3.61 -13.09 8.04
N VAL A 71 -2.29 -12.88 7.86
CA VAL A 71 -1.32 -13.00 8.96
C VAL A 71 -1.63 -12.02 10.08
N ALA A 72 -1.94 -10.76 9.76
CA ALA A 72 -2.36 -9.78 10.77
C ALA A 72 -3.61 -10.23 11.55
N GLY A 73 -4.57 -10.88 10.87
CA GLY A 73 -5.73 -11.49 11.50
C GLY A 73 -5.40 -12.68 12.41
N LEU A 74 -4.43 -13.53 12.02
CA LEU A 74 -3.96 -14.66 12.82
C LEU A 74 -3.14 -14.23 14.05
N GLU A 75 -2.40 -13.13 13.96
CA GLU A 75 -1.65 -12.53 15.08
C GLU A 75 -2.56 -11.81 16.09
N THR A 76 -3.81 -11.51 15.72
CA THR A 76 -4.76 -10.79 16.58
C THR A 76 -5.32 -11.72 17.68
N ASP A 77 -5.15 -11.34 18.95
CA ASP A 77 -5.73 -12.06 20.09
C ASP A 77 -7.24 -11.80 20.21
N ILE A 78 -8.04 -12.81 19.86
CA ILE A 78 -9.51 -12.76 19.92
C ILE A 78 -10.03 -12.60 21.35
N ARG A 79 -9.33 -13.09 22.37
CA ARG A 79 -9.75 -13.02 23.77
C ARG A 79 -9.56 -11.60 24.30
N GLU A 80 -8.44 -10.97 23.96
CA GLU A 80 -8.20 -9.55 24.28
C GLU A 80 -9.17 -8.64 23.51
N MET A 81 -9.37 -8.93 22.21
CA MET A 81 -10.35 -8.22 21.38
C MET A 81 -11.77 -8.33 21.94
N LYS A 82 -12.18 -9.49 22.50
CA LYS A 82 -13.51 -9.63 23.13
C LYS A 82 -13.62 -8.85 24.44
N LYS A 83 -12.55 -8.80 25.25
CA LYS A 83 -12.54 -8.06 26.53
C LYS A 83 -12.64 -6.55 26.32
N CYS A 84 -11.99 -6.04 25.28
CA CYS A 84 -12.01 -4.63 24.90
C CYS A 84 -12.94 -4.36 23.70
N GLY A 85 -13.87 -5.27 23.39
CA GLY A 85 -14.57 -5.29 22.09
C GLY A 85 -15.38 -4.05 21.78
N LEU A 86 -16.09 -3.51 22.78
CA LEU A 86 -16.83 -2.25 22.62
C LEU A 86 -15.88 -1.07 22.34
N ALA A 87 -14.80 -0.94 23.11
CA ALA A 87 -13.82 0.13 22.92
C ALA A 87 -13.13 0.00 21.55
N SER A 88 -12.67 -1.20 21.20
CA SER A 88 -12.03 -1.48 19.91
C SER A 88 -12.95 -1.22 18.72
N SER A 89 -14.23 -1.56 18.84
CA SER A 89 -15.22 -1.34 17.77
C SER A 89 -15.50 0.15 17.57
N ILE A 90 -15.66 0.91 18.65
CA ILE A 90 -15.85 2.37 18.58
C ILE A 90 -14.61 3.04 17.98
N ILE A 91 -13.41 2.66 18.42
CA ILE A 91 -12.14 3.22 17.90
C ILE A 91 -11.98 2.89 16.41
N ALA A 92 -12.29 1.67 15.98
CA ALA A 92 -12.25 1.29 14.57
C ALA A 92 -13.25 2.09 13.73
N LEU A 93 -14.49 2.24 14.22
CA LEU A 93 -15.53 2.96 13.50
C LEU A 93 -15.18 4.46 13.37
N ILE A 94 -14.80 5.09 14.48
CA ILE A 94 -14.38 6.50 14.49
C ILE A 94 -13.11 6.69 13.66
N GLY A 95 -12.14 5.79 13.78
CA GLY A 95 -10.88 5.82 13.04
C GLY A 95 -11.03 5.70 11.53
N VAL A 96 -12.15 5.15 11.03
CA VAL A 96 -12.49 5.12 9.59
C VAL A 96 -13.38 6.30 9.22
N ILE A 97 -14.45 6.56 9.99
CA ILE A 97 -15.42 7.62 9.69
C ILE A 97 -14.77 9.00 9.74
N VAL A 98 -13.91 9.28 10.73
CA VAL A 98 -13.31 10.61 10.89
C VAL A 98 -12.38 10.97 9.72
N PRO A 99 -11.40 10.13 9.31
CA PRO A 99 -10.60 10.42 8.13
C PRO A 99 -11.41 10.43 6.83
N LEU A 100 -12.47 9.62 6.72
CA LEU A 100 -13.33 9.60 5.54
C LEU A 100 -14.18 10.88 5.41
N VAL A 101 -14.85 11.28 6.48
CA VAL A 101 -15.63 12.54 6.52
C VAL A 101 -14.72 13.74 6.45
N GLY A 102 -13.59 13.73 7.17
CA GLY A 102 -12.58 14.78 7.12
C GLY A 102 -11.98 14.91 5.72
N GLY A 103 -11.58 13.81 5.10
CA GLY A 103 -11.09 13.75 3.72
C GLY A 103 -12.13 14.28 2.73
N ALA A 104 -13.38 13.82 2.81
CA ALA A 104 -14.48 14.30 1.98
C ALA A 104 -14.74 15.80 2.19
N ALA A 105 -14.82 16.26 3.44
CA ALA A 105 -15.02 17.68 3.76
C ALA A 105 -13.87 18.55 3.24
N THR A 106 -12.62 18.12 3.40
CA THR A 106 -11.47 18.82 2.83
C THR A 106 -11.51 18.82 1.31
N ALA A 107 -11.96 17.75 0.66
CA ALA A 107 -12.14 17.70 -0.79
C ALA A 107 -13.25 18.67 -1.26
N PHE A 108 -14.35 18.80 -0.51
CA PHE A 108 -15.40 19.80 -0.81
C PHE A 108 -14.93 21.24 -0.56
N LEU A 109 -14.15 21.48 0.50
CA LEU A 109 -13.60 22.80 0.85
C LEU A 109 -12.49 23.26 -0.11
N PHE A 110 -11.58 22.36 -0.50
CA PHE A 110 -10.47 22.63 -1.43
C PHE A 110 -10.83 22.43 -2.90
N GLY A 111 -11.98 21.82 -3.18
CA GLY A 111 -12.66 22.02 -4.44
C GLY A 111 -12.95 20.76 -5.25
N THR A 112 -14.23 20.46 -5.29
CA THR A 112 -14.99 20.58 -6.55
C THR A 112 -15.12 22.05 -7.02
N ALA A 113 -14.06 22.87 -6.88
CA ALA A 113 -14.00 24.31 -7.19
C ALA A 113 -13.26 24.59 -8.51
N ASP A 114 -13.16 23.57 -9.38
CA ASP A 114 -13.04 23.75 -10.83
C ASP A 114 -14.31 23.20 -11.49
N PRO A 115 -15.30 24.06 -11.82
CA PRO A 115 -16.50 23.69 -12.57
C PRO A 115 -16.23 23.33 -14.05
N THR A 116 -14.97 23.30 -14.50
CA THR A 116 -14.59 23.13 -15.91
C THR A 116 -14.19 21.71 -16.31
N LEU A 117 -14.30 20.70 -15.42
CA LEU A 117 -13.94 19.30 -15.74
C LEU A 117 -15.14 18.35 -15.89
N SER A 118 -16.38 18.86 -15.89
CA SER A 118 -17.58 18.06 -16.26
C SER A 118 -18.01 18.24 -17.73
N THR A 119 -17.37 19.12 -18.49
CA THR A 119 -17.72 19.40 -19.90
C THR A 119 -16.49 19.67 -20.77
N SER A 120 -15.63 18.68 -20.89
CA SER A 120 -14.74 18.56 -22.06
C SER A 120 -14.13 17.16 -22.08
N THR A 121 -14.86 16.28 -22.78
CA THR A 121 -14.43 15.07 -23.51
C THR A 121 -13.55 14.05 -22.79
#